data_AF-A0A839AIB1-F1
#
_entry.id   AF-A0A839AIB1-F1
#
_cell.length_a   1.000
_cell.length_b   1.000
_cell.length_c   1.000
_cell.angle_alpha   90.00
_cell.angle_beta   90.00
_cell.angle_gamma   90.00
#
_symmetry.space_group_name_H-M   'P 1'
#
loop_
_entity.id
_entity.type
_entity.pdbx_description
1 polymer ?
#
loop_
_entity_poly.entity_id
_entity_poly.type
_entity_poly.pdbx_seq_one_letter_code
_entity_poly.pdbx_strand_id
1 'polypeptide(L)'
;MRRNHEARRAALAALAARPPVSGFSTPLDYLLAEHLRHRTLCWLIDRIAESGESDEECIDAVLLFLRGDFGPHVVDEEEDLFPLLRRRAGHEDRIEEVLAGLSKEHAEDRLDATAIVEGLERQRCERSLPQTLRMLLRRFAGNERRHLIVENAIVLPLARARLTDDDLCNLGRRMAARRGVAFPENTHTHAV
;
A
#
# COMPACT_ATOMS: atom_id res chain seq x y z
N MET A 1 28.94 -3.04 5.82
CA MET A 1 28.55 -3.88 4.67
C MET A 1 27.59 -5.02 5.06
N ARG A 2 27.96 -5.97 5.94
CA ARG A 2 27.09 -7.13 6.32
C ARG A 2 25.68 -6.75 6.80
N ARG A 3 25.56 -5.79 7.74
CA ARG A 3 24.27 -5.31 8.25
C ARG A 3 23.37 -4.68 7.18
N ASN A 4 23.98 -4.06 6.16
CA ASN A 4 23.24 -3.44 5.06
C ASN A 4 22.67 -4.50 4.09
N HIS A 5 23.43 -5.56 3.81
CA HIS A 5 22.94 -6.72 3.04
C HIS A 5 21.83 -7.48 3.78
N GLU A 6 21.96 -7.68 5.09
CA GLU A 6 20.92 -8.32 5.90
C GLU A 6 19.62 -7.50 5.90
N ALA A 7 19.71 -6.17 6.06
CA ALA A 7 18.56 -5.28 5.97
C ALA A 7 17.91 -5.30 4.57
N ARG A 8 18.72 -5.26 3.50
CA ARG A 8 18.22 -5.36 2.11
C ARG A 8 17.47 -6.67 1.88
N ARG A 9 18.04 -7.80 2.30
CA ARG A 9 17.40 -9.11 2.17
C ARG A 9 16.09 -9.20 2.95
N ALA A 10 16.06 -8.69 4.18
CA ALA A 10 14.85 -8.64 4.98
C ALA A 10 13.76 -7.77 4.33
N ALA A 11 14.12 -6.62 3.78
CA ALA A 11 13.18 -5.75 3.07
C ALA A 11 12.61 -6.41 1.80
N LEU A 12 13.44 -7.08 1.00
CA LEU A 12 12.98 -7.82 -0.17
C LEU A 12 11.98 -8.92 0.22
N ALA A 13 12.29 -9.69 1.27
CA ALA A 13 11.39 -10.72 1.78
C ALA A 13 10.07 -10.14 2.30
N ALA A 14 10.12 -9.03 3.05
CA ALA A 14 8.93 -8.37 3.57
C ALA A 14 8.05 -7.78 2.46
N LEU A 15 8.65 -7.18 1.42
CA LEU A 15 7.91 -6.66 0.27
C LEU A 15 7.26 -7.79 -0.56
N ALA A 16 7.91 -8.95 -0.65
CA ALA A 16 7.34 -10.11 -1.35
C ALA A 16 6.23 -10.83 -0.56
N ALA A 17 6.27 -10.79 0.76
CA ALA A 17 5.32 -11.47 1.63
C ALA A 17 3.96 -10.75 1.67
N ARG A 18 3.00 -11.14 0.81
CA ARG A 18 1.63 -10.60 0.86
C ARG A 18 0.93 -11.05 2.16
N PRO A 19 0.10 -10.20 2.77
CA PRO A 19 -0.72 -10.64 3.88
C PRO A 19 -1.63 -11.79 3.43
N PRO A 20 -1.85 -12.81 4.29
CA PRO A 20 -2.59 -13.99 3.90
C PRO A 20 -4.05 -13.66 3.57
N VAL A 21 -4.65 -14.44 2.67
CA VAL A 21 -6.06 -14.26 2.25
C VAL A 21 -7.05 -14.41 3.41
N SER A 22 -6.68 -15.17 4.45
CA SER A 22 -7.45 -15.26 5.70
C SER A 22 -7.60 -13.91 6.39
N GLY A 23 -6.68 -12.97 6.15
CA GLY A 23 -6.73 -11.61 6.69
C GLY A 23 -7.92 -10.79 6.17
N PHE A 24 -8.61 -11.21 5.10
CA PHE A 24 -9.81 -10.49 4.65
C PHE A 24 -10.96 -10.55 5.66
N SER A 25 -10.99 -11.50 6.60
CA SER A 25 -11.96 -11.47 7.71
C SER A 25 -11.68 -10.37 8.74
N THR A 26 -10.49 -9.75 8.68
CA THR A 26 -10.04 -8.63 9.51
C THR A 26 -9.48 -7.52 8.60
N PRO A 27 -10.31 -6.91 7.73
CA PRO A 27 -9.84 -6.11 6.60
C PRO A 27 -9.01 -4.89 7.00
N LEU A 28 -9.28 -4.27 8.17
CA LEU A 28 -8.47 -3.15 8.66
C LEU A 28 -7.08 -3.59 9.13
N ASP A 29 -6.92 -4.82 9.62
CA ASP A 29 -5.62 -5.39 9.95
C ASP A 29 -4.86 -5.79 8.68
N TYR A 30 -5.58 -6.26 7.65
CA TYR A 30 -5.02 -6.50 6.32
C TYR A 30 -4.46 -5.21 5.70
N LEU A 31 -5.23 -4.12 5.69
CA LEU A 31 -4.78 -2.82 5.18
C LEU A 31 -3.56 -2.31 5.96
N LEU A 32 -3.58 -2.41 7.29
CA LEU A 32 -2.42 -2.07 8.12
C LEU A 32 -1.17 -2.89 7.75
N ALA A 33 -1.33 -4.18 7.43
CA ALA A 33 -0.23 -5.03 6.97
C ALA A 33 0.27 -4.63 5.57
N GLU A 34 -0.62 -4.24 4.66
CA GLU A 34 -0.23 -3.65 3.36
C GLU A 34 0.54 -2.34 3.56
N HIS A 35 0.17 -1.48 4.50
CA HIS A 35 0.91 -0.24 4.80
C HIS A 35 2.36 -0.51 5.24
N LEU A 36 2.61 -1.63 5.95
CA LEU A 36 3.99 -2.05 6.27
C LEU A 36 4.79 -2.43 5.02
N ARG A 37 4.14 -3.04 4.02
CA ARG A 37 4.75 -3.35 2.72
C ARG A 37 5.01 -2.07 1.93
N HIS A 38 4.08 -1.11 1.91
CA HIS A 38 4.31 0.20 1.30
C HIS A 38 5.50 0.93 1.94
N ARG A 39 5.62 0.92 3.28
CA ARG A 39 6.81 1.49 3.96
C ARG A 39 8.10 0.79 3.55
N THR A 40 8.06 -0.53 3.34
CA THR A 40 9.20 -1.32 2.87
C THR A 40 9.56 -0.98 1.42
N LEU A 41 8.56 -0.79 0.55
CA LEU A 41 8.73 -0.27 -0.80
C LEU A 41 9.45 1.07 -0.78
N CYS A 42 8.97 2.03 0.03
CA CYS A 42 9.60 3.35 0.13
C CYS A 42 11.07 3.26 0.56
N TRP A 43 11.40 2.33 1.47
CA TRP A 43 12.78 2.11 1.91
C TRP A 43 13.67 1.57 0.78
N LEU A 44 13.17 0.62 -0.02
CA LEU A 44 13.89 0.10 -1.19
C LEU A 44 14.08 1.18 -2.26
N ILE A 45 13.03 1.97 -2.52
CA ILE A 45 13.07 3.08 -3.48
C ILE A 45 14.12 4.13 -3.09
N ASP A 46 14.17 4.55 -1.83
CA ASP A 46 15.19 5.50 -1.35
C ASP A 46 16.59 4.97 -1.62
N ARG A 47 16.84 3.67 -1.39
CA ARG A 47 18.15 3.06 -1.62
C ARG A 47 18.55 3.06 -3.08
N ILE A 48 17.64 2.68 -3.98
CA ILE A 48 17.88 2.72 -5.43
C ILE A 48 18.19 4.17 -5.86
N ALA A 49 17.42 5.13 -5.34
CA ALA A 49 17.62 6.54 -5.65
C ALA A 49 18.92 7.09 -5.06
N GLU A 50 19.32 6.68 -3.86
CA GLU A 50 20.56 7.09 -3.21
C GLU A 50 21.79 6.56 -3.93
N SER A 51 21.86 5.25 -4.20
CA SER A 51 23.01 4.66 -4.91
C SER A 51 23.12 5.22 -6.32
N GLY A 52 21.98 5.37 -7.03
CA GLY A 52 21.96 5.67 -8.45
C GLY A 52 22.52 4.54 -9.32
N GLU A 53 22.90 3.41 -8.73
CA GLU A 53 23.34 2.20 -9.41
C GLU A 53 22.14 1.29 -9.67
N SER A 54 22.17 0.56 -10.79
CA SER A 54 21.15 -0.44 -11.08
C SER A 54 21.30 -1.64 -10.15
N ASP A 55 20.30 -1.89 -9.31
CA ASP A 55 20.17 -3.07 -8.44
C ASP A 55 18.97 -3.88 -8.94
N GLU A 56 19.22 -4.82 -9.85
CA GLU A 56 18.16 -5.56 -10.56
C GLU A 56 17.17 -6.23 -9.61
N GLU A 57 17.62 -6.86 -8.54
CA GLU A 57 16.75 -7.56 -7.59
C GLU A 57 15.86 -6.57 -6.82
N CYS A 58 16.38 -5.41 -6.42
CA CYS A 58 15.56 -4.36 -5.80
C CYS A 58 14.59 -3.72 -6.80
N ILE A 59 15.04 -3.47 -8.03
CA ILE A 59 14.20 -2.92 -9.10
C ILE A 59 13.05 -3.89 -9.41
N ASP A 60 13.33 -5.19 -9.52
CA ASP A 60 12.32 -6.21 -9.81
C ASP A 60 11.27 -6.30 -8.70
N ALA A 61 11.69 -6.24 -7.44
CA ALA A 61 10.77 -6.22 -6.31
C ALA A 61 9.87 -4.97 -6.31
N VAL A 62 10.43 -3.79 -6.60
CA VAL A 62 9.67 -2.54 -6.74
C VAL A 62 8.68 -2.63 -7.91
N LEU A 63 9.11 -3.11 -9.07
CA LEU A 63 8.26 -3.27 -10.25
C LEU A 63 7.11 -4.26 -10.00
N LEU A 64 7.40 -5.39 -9.36
CA LEU A 64 6.37 -6.38 -9.01
C LEU A 64 5.29 -5.77 -8.12
N PHE A 65 5.72 -5.04 -7.09
CA PHE A 65 4.80 -4.39 -6.16
C PHE A 65 3.95 -3.31 -6.84
N LEU A 66 4.56 -2.36 -7.56
CA LEU A 66 3.85 -1.25 -8.19
C LEU A 66 2.83 -1.73 -9.24
N ARG A 67 3.10 -2.84 -9.93
CA ARG A 67 2.20 -3.41 -10.93
C ARG A 67 1.07 -4.25 -10.34
N GLY A 68 1.38 -5.00 -9.28
CA GLY A 68 0.49 -6.04 -8.76
C GLY A 68 -0.30 -5.63 -7.54
N ASP A 69 0.29 -4.84 -6.66
CA ASP A 69 -0.21 -4.65 -5.29
C ASP A 69 -0.67 -3.21 -5.03
N PHE A 70 0.06 -2.20 -5.54
CA PHE A 70 -0.26 -0.78 -5.29
C PHE A 70 -1.66 -0.40 -5.79
N GLY A 71 -1.99 -0.72 -7.04
CA GLY A 71 -3.30 -0.39 -7.62
C GLY A 71 -4.48 -1.00 -6.85
N PRO A 72 -4.52 -2.33 -6.65
CA PRO A 72 -5.59 -2.96 -5.88
C PRO A 72 -5.76 -2.42 -4.46
N HIS A 73 -4.68 -2.04 -3.78
CA HIS A 73 -4.73 -1.43 -2.45
C HIS A 73 -5.44 -0.07 -2.48
N VAL A 74 -5.01 0.84 -3.38
CA VAL A 74 -5.64 2.16 -3.55
C VAL A 74 -7.13 2.04 -3.87
N VAL A 75 -7.53 1.06 -4.69
CA VAL A 75 -8.94 0.84 -5.01
C VAL A 75 -9.70 0.31 -3.76
N ASP A 76 -9.04 -0.36 -2.79
CA ASP A 76 -9.71 -0.90 -1.58
C ASP A 76 -10.03 0.27 -0.66
N GLU A 77 -9.24 1.32 -0.73
CA GLU A 77 -9.50 2.56 -0.03
C GLU A 77 -10.55 3.40 -0.74
N GLU A 78 -10.33 3.76 -2.00
CA GLU A 78 -11.16 4.75 -2.69
C GLU A 78 -12.58 4.26 -2.99
N GLU A 79 -12.75 3.00 -3.38
CA GLU A 79 -14.05 2.45 -3.80
C GLU A 79 -14.80 1.74 -2.67
N ASP A 80 -14.12 1.45 -1.54
CA ASP A 80 -14.69 0.73 -0.40
C ASP A 80 -14.52 1.49 0.92
N LEU A 81 -13.32 1.54 1.49
CA LEU A 81 -13.12 2.06 2.85
C LEU A 81 -13.55 3.52 3.00
N PHE A 82 -13.15 4.40 2.08
CA PHE A 82 -13.45 5.82 2.16
C PHE A 82 -14.97 6.09 2.04
N PRO A 83 -15.72 5.52 1.07
CA PRO A 83 -17.17 5.59 1.06
C PRO A 83 -17.85 5.06 2.33
N LEU A 84 -17.35 3.96 2.91
CA LEU A 84 -17.85 3.43 4.19
C LEU A 84 -17.67 4.45 5.32
N LEU A 85 -16.47 5.05 5.41
CA LEU A 85 -16.17 6.08 6.41
C LEU A 85 -17.05 7.31 6.26
N ARG A 86 -17.25 7.83 5.04
CA ARG A 86 -18.16 8.97 4.80
C ARG A 86 -19.58 8.70 5.29
N ARG A 87 -20.06 7.46 5.16
CA ARG A 87 -21.39 7.06 5.63
C ARG A 87 -21.47 6.94 7.16
N ARG A 88 -20.40 6.47 7.81
CA ARG A 88 -20.41 6.12 9.24
C ARG A 88 -19.84 7.19 10.17
N ALA A 89 -19.00 8.08 9.65
CA ALA A 89 -18.41 9.16 10.42
C ALA A 89 -19.46 10.22 10.78
N GLY A 90 -19.36 10.74 12.00
CA GLY A 90 -20.12 11.90 12.44
C GLY A 90 -19.50 13.21 11.93
N HIS A 91 -20.26 14.30 11.98
CA HIS A 91 -19.76 15.61 11.58
C HIS A 91 -18.55 16.06 12.44
N GLU A 92 -18.52 15.65 13.71
CA GLU A 92 -17.43 15.92 14.65
C GLU A 92 -16.10 15.25 14.27
N ASP A 93 -16.14 14.18 13.47
CA ASP A 93 -14.93 13.45 13.04
C ASP A 93 -14.13 14.23 11.98
N ARG A 94 -14.77 15.18 11.28
CA ARG A 94 -14.15 16.05 10.25
C ARG A 94 -13.32 15.30 9.19
N ILE A 95 -13.74 14.08 8.84
CA ILE A 95 -12.93 13.18 8.01
C ILE A 95 -12.94 13.56 6.52
N GLU A 96 -13.95 14.29 6.04
CA GLU A 96 -14.14 14.56 4.60
C GLU A 96 -12.95 15.24 3.94
N GLU A 97 -12.38 16.28 4.58
CA GLU A 97 -11.21 16.98 4.06
C GLU A 97 -9.97 16.07 4.01
N VAL A 98 -9.83 15.18 4.99
CA VAL A 98 -8.75 14.19 5.04
C VAL A 98 -8.89 13.22 3.86
N LEU A 99 -10.07 12.63 3.64
CA LEU A 99 -10.29 11.68 2.54
C LEU A 99 -10.14 12.35 1.18
N ALA A 100 -10.58 13.60 1.02
CA ALA A 100 -10.40 14.35 -0.21
C ALA A 100 -8.91 14.62 -0.50
N GLY A 101 -8.13 14.94 0.53
CA GLY A 101 -6.67 15.09 0.44
C GLY A 101 -6.00 13.80 -0.01
N LEU A 102 -6.33 12.68 0.65
CA LEU A 102 -5.78 11.36 0.33
C LEU A 102 -6.11 10.94 -1.11
N SER A 103 -7.36 11.11 -1.56
CA SER A 103 -7.72 10.77 -2.95
C SER A 103 -6.99 11.61 -4.00
N LYS A 104 -6.67 12.88 -3.67
CA LYS A 104 -5.83 13.70 -4.55
C LYS A 104 -4.39 13.17 -4.59
N GLU A 105 -3.83 12.81 -3.44
CA GLU A 105 -2.50 12.20 -3.35
C GLU A 105 -2.44 10.88 -4.13
N HIS A 106 -3.44 10.00 -4.00
CA HIS A 106 -3.57 8.79 -4.81
C HIS A 106 -3.56 9.05 -6.32
N ALA A 107 -4.25 10.10 -6.79
CA ALA A 107 -4.23 10.45 -8.21
C ALA A 107 -2.83 10.85 -8.69
N GLU A 108 -2.08 11.62 -7.89
CA GLU A 108 -0.70 12.01 -8.18
C GLU A 108 0.25 10.80 -8.12
N ASP A 109 0.13 9.97 -7.08
CA ASP A 109 1.01 8.83 -6.86
C ASP A 109 0.78 7.72 -7.90
N ARG A 110 -0.44 7.55 -8.45
CA ARG A 110 -0.67 6.67 -9.62
C ARG A 110 0.07 7.11 -10.87
N LEU A 111 0.15 8.42 -11.13
CA LEU A 111 0.91 8.97 -12.26
C LEU A 111 2.40 8.75 -12.05
N ASP A 112 2.90 9.06 -10.85
CA ASP A 112 4.30 8.85 -10.48
C ASP A 112 4.68 7.36 -10.54
N ALA A 113 3.83 6.46 -10.03
CA ALA A 113 4.03 5.01 -10.10
C ALA A 113 4.13 4.50 -11.55
N THR A 114 3.27 4.99 -12.45
CA THR A 114 3.34 4.65 -13.88
C THR A 114 4.68 5.10 -14.48
N ALA A 115 5.07 6.35 -14.25
CA ALA A 115 6.33 6.90 -14.75
C ALA A 115 7.57 6.21 -14.15
N ILE A 116 7.50 5.79 -12.88
CA ILE A 116 8.55 4.99 -12.23
C ILE A 116 8.67 3.63 -12.89
N VAL A 117 7.56 2.93 -13.12
CA VAL A 117 7.56 1.61 -13.78
C VAL A 117 8.23 1.71 -15.14
N GLU A 118 7.79 2.64 -15.99
CA GLU A 118 8.40 2.83 -17.31
C GLU A 118 9.87 3.25 -17.23
N GLY A 119 10.20 4.13 -16.27
CA GLY A 119 11.56 4.60 -16.05
C GLY A 119 12.50 3.45 -15.69
N LEU A 120 12.12 2.63 -14.72
CA LEU A 120 12.91 1.49 -14.25
C LEU A 120 13.05 0.41 -15.34
N GLU A 121 12.02 0.14 -16.12
CA GLU A 121 12.11 -0.80 -17.24
C GLU A 121 13.14 -0.38 -18.29
N ARG A 122 13.15 0.91 -18.65
CA ARG A 122 14.12 1.45 -19.61
C ARG A 122 15.56 1.34 -19.09
N GLN A 123 15.78 1.21 -17.79
CA GLN A 123 17.10 1.14 -17.17
C GLN A 123 17.57 -0.29 -16.83
N ARG A 124 16.80 -1.34 -17.17
CA ARG A 124 17.15 -2.73 -16.80
C ARG A 124 18.50 -3.23 -17.32
N CYS A 125 19.00 -2.68 -18.43
CA CYS A 125 20.32 -3.04 -18.98
C CYS A 125 21.39 -1.95 -18.74
N GLU A 126 21.03 -0.89 -18.02
CA GLU A 126 21.90 0.25 -17.78
C GLU A 126 22.60 0.12 -16.43
N ARG A 127 23.82 0.65 -16.32
CA ARG A 127 24.61 0.56 -15.08
C ARG A 127 24.17 1.57 -14.02
N SER A 128 23.47 2.63 -14.42
CA SER A 128 23.11 3.75 -13.54
C SER A 128 21.75 4.35 -13.89
N LEU A 129 21.03 4.83 -12.88
CA LEU A 129 19.74 5.50 -13.05
C LEU A 129 19.91 6.99 -13.36
N PRO A 130 19.16 7.55 -14.32
CA PRO A 130 19.12 8.98 -14.60
C PRO A 130 18.71 9.80 -13.39
N GLN A 131 19.29 11.00 -13.23
CA GLN A 131 18.96 11.90 -12.11
C GLN A 131 17.47 12.23 -12.03
N THR A 132 16.79 12.39 -13.16
CA THR A 132 15.34 12.66 -13.22
C THR A 132 14.53 11.53 -12.60
N LEU A 133 14.83 10.28 -12.94
CA LEU A 133 14.19 9.10 -12.36
C LEU A 133 14.48 8.99 -10.86
N ARG A 134 15.72 9.27 -10.43
CA ARG A 134 16.09 9.29 -9.01
C ARG A 134 15.31 10.35 -8.22
N MET A 135 15.04 11.51 -8.80
CA MET A 135 14.20 12.54 -8.15
C MET A 135 12.74 12.10 -8.05
N LEU A 136 12.20 11.49 -9.10
CA LEU A 136 10.84 10.95 -9.12
C LEU A 136 10.66 9.86 -8.04
N LEU A 137 11.59 8.92 -7.95
CA LEU A 137 11.64 7.89 -6.92
C LEU A 137 11.58 8.49 -5.50
N ARG A 138 12.40 9.49 -5.21
CA ARG A 138 12.41 10.17 -3.89
C ARG A 138 11.10 10.90 -3.60
N ARG A 139 10.52 11.57 -4.61
CA ARG A 139 9.23 12.26 -4.47
C ARG A 139 8.13 11.26 -4.12
N PHE A 140 7.98 10.20 -4.91
CA PHE A 140 6.99 9.15 -4.67
C PHE A 140 7.14 8.55 -3.27
N ALA A 141 8.36 8.11 -2.89
CA ALA A 141 8.59 7.54 -1.57
C ALA A 141 8.38 8.55 -0.42
N GLY A 142 8.59 9.84 -0.66
CA GLY A 142 8.31 10.90 0.31
C GLY A 142 6.81 11.19 0.47
N ASN A 143 6.06 11.16 -0.63
CA ASN A 143 4.59 11.29 -0.63
C ASN A 143 3.95 10.12 0.10
N GLU A 144 4.25 8.90 -0.35
CA GLU A 144 3.69 7.66 0.17
C GLU A 144 3.88 7.54 1.69
N ARG A 145 5.06 7.89 2.22
CA ARG A 145 5.28 7.88 3.67
C ARG A 145 4.37 8.85 4.44
N ARG A 146 4.13 10.05 3.90
CA ARG A 146 3.24 11.04 4.54
C ARG A 146 1.79 10.59 4.45
N HIS A 147 1.40 10.01 3.32
CA HIS A 147 0.10 9.43 3.08
C HIS A 147 -0.23 8.36 4.13
N LEU A 148 0.64 7.36 4.26
CA LEU A 148 0.49 6.27 5.23
C LEU A 148 0.47 6.75 6.69
N ILE A 149 1.12 7.88 7.02
CA ILE A 149 1.03 8.45 8.38
C ILE A 149 -0.40 8.88 8.65
N VAL A 150 -1.03 9.60 7.72
CA VAL A 150 -2.40 10.07 7.84
C VAL A 150 -3.35 8.88 7.95
N GLU A 151 -3.21 7.89 7.08
CA GLU A 151 -4.10 6.73 7.11
C GLU A 151 -3.97 5.91 8.39
N ASN A 152 -2.75 5.62 8.84
CA ASN A 152 -2.52 4.85 10.06
C ASN A 152 -2.92 5.61 11.34
N ALA A 153 -2.78 6.94 11.35
CA ALA A 153 -3.04 7.74 12.55
C ALA A 153 -4.49 8.26 12.63
N ILE A 154 -5.19 8.36 11.50
CA ILE A 154 -6.52 8.98 11.42
C ILE A 154 -7.54 8.02 10.80
N VAL A 155 -7.30 7.56 9.57
CA VAL A 155 -8.30 6.79 8.80
C VAL A 155 -8.60 5.44 9.45
N LEU A 156 -7.57 4.60 9.67
CA LEU A 156 -7.76 3.27 10.24
C LEU A 156 -8.30 3.31 11.67
N PRO A 157 -7.82 4.19 12.58
CA PRO A 157 -8.42 4.32 13.92
C PRO A 157 -9.89 4.74 13.87
N LEU A 158 -10.25 5.70 13.01
CA LEU A 158 -11.64 6.11 12.86
C LEU A 158 -12.50 4.99 12.28
N ALA A 159 -11.98 4.23 11.31
CA ALA A 159 -12.67 3.07 10.75
C ALA A 159 -12.97 2.03 11.83
N ARG A 160 -12.01 1.74 12.72
CA ARG A 160 -12.25 0.84 13.87
C ARG A 160 -13.32 1.37 14.83
N ALA A 161 -13.41 2.69 14.99
CA ALA A 161 -14.37 3.31 15.89
C ALA A 161 -15.79 3.39 15.31
N ARG A 162 -15.94 3.47 13.98
CA ARG A 162 -17.21 3.80 13.32
C ARG A 162 -17.82 2.67 12.47
N LEU A 163 -17.01 1.76 11.93
CA LEU A 163 -17.51 0.69 11.06
C LEU A 163 -18.14 -0.43 11.89
N THR A 164 -19.28 -0.94 11.43
CA THR A 164 -19.94 -2.09 12.05
C THR A 164 -19.36 -3.40 11.54
N ASP A 165 -19.63 -4.51 12.22
CA ASP A 165 -19.21 -5.85 11.77
C ASP A 165 -19.69 -6.16 10.34
N ASP A 166 -20.92 -5.74 9.99
CA ASP A 166 -21.44 -5.87 8.63
C ASP A 166 -20.66 -5.04 7.60
N ASP A 167 -20.19 -3.83 7.94
CA ASP A 167 -19.37 -3.03 7.03
C ASP A 167 -18.02 -3.72 6.80
N LEU A 168 -17.40 -4.23 7.87
CA LEU A 168 -16.12 -4.92 7.81
C LEU A 168 -16.23 -6.23 7.02
N CYS A 169 -17.28 -7.02 7.24
CA CYS A 169 -17.55 -8.24 6.46
C CYS A 169 -17.70 -7.92 4.97
N ASN A 170 -18.45 -6.87 4.63
CA ASN A 170 -18.63 -6.47 3.23
C ASN A 170 -17.34 -5.93 2.60
N LEU A 171 -16.57 -5.11 3.33
CA LEU A 171 -15.25 -4.62 2.89
C LEU A 171 -14.33 -5.80 2.56
N GLY A 172 -14.18 -6.75 3.48
CA GLY A 172 -13.36 -7.93 3.28
C GLY A 172 -13.81 -8.80 2.10
N ARG A 173 -15.13 -8.95 1.87
CA ARG A 173 -15.67 -9.64 0.69
C ARG A 173 -15.29 -8.95 -0.62
N ARG A 174 -15.37 -7.61 -0.67
CA ARG A 174 -14.99 -6.85 -1.88
C ARG A 174 -13.48 -6.93 -2.13
N MET A 175 -12.66 -6.85 -1.09
CA MET A 175 -11.21 -7.05 -1.17
C MET A 175 -10.84 -8.44 -1.71
N ALA A 176 -11.50 -9.50 -1.22
CA ALA A 176 -11.30 -10.87 -1.68
C ALA A 176 -11.75 -11.07 -3.13
N ALA A 177 -12.96 -10.59 -3.49
CA ALA A 177 -13.51 -10.69 -4.83
C ALA A 177 -12.61 -10.02 -5.87
N ARG A 178 -12.04 -8.86 -5.55
CA ARG A 178 -11.11 -8.15 -6.43
C ARG A 178 -9.84 -8.92 -6.74
N ARG A 179 -9.41 -9.75 -5.79
CA ARG A 179 -8.23 -10.62 -5.93
C ARG A 179 -8.60 -12.02 -6.46
N GLY A 180 -9.87 -12.25 -6.81
CA GLY A 180 -10.35 -13.52 -7.37
C GLY A 180 -10.30 -14.68 -6.39
N VAL A 181 -10.32 -14.41 -5.08
CA VAL A 181 -10.26 -15.43 -4.03
C VAL A 181 -11.56 -15.49 -3.23
N ALA A 182 -11.84 -16.64 -2.64
CA ALA A 182 -12.98 -16.80 -1.74
C ALA A 182 -12.76 -16.00 -0.45
N PHE A 183 -13.82 -15.32 0.01
CA PHE A 183 -13.80 -14.67 1.32
C PHE A 183 -13.73 -15.75 2.41
N PRO A 184 -12.79 -15.65 3.37
CA PRO A 184 -12.71 -16.58 4.49
C PRO A 184 -13.96 -16.42 5.38
N GLU A 185 -14.85 -17.40 5.37
CA GLU A 185 -15.98 -17.40 6.30
C GLU A 185 -15.45 -17.61 7.72
N ASN A 186 -15.81 -16.72 8.65
CA ASN A 186 -15.55 -16.95 10.07
C ASN A 186 -16.40 -18.14 10.50
N THR A 187 -15.81 -19.33 10.63
CA THR A 187 -16.45 -20.48 11.26
C THR A 187 -16.57 -20.22 12.76
N HIS A 188 -17.46 -19.32 13.16
CA HIS A 188 -17.98 -19.30 14.51
C HIS A 188 -19.14 -20.30 14.56
N THR A 189 -18.78 -21.56 14.72
CA THR A 189 -19.69 -22.58 15.22
C THR A 189 -20.20 -22.11 16.58
N HIS A 190 -21.41 -21.57 16.62
CA HIS A 190 -22.20 -21.53 17.83
C HIS A 190 -22.48 -22.97 18.23
N ALA A 191 -21.62 -23.54 19.07
CA ALA A 191 -21.98 -24.71 19.84
C ALA A 191 -23.03 -24.26 20.87
N VAL A 192 -24.27 -24.69 20.63
CA VAL A 192 -25.37 -24.70 21.62
C VAL A 192 -25.13 -25.84 22.59
#